data_AF-A0A7H4MD65-F1
#
_entry.id   AF-A0A7H4MD65-F1
#
_cell.length_a   1.000
_cell.length_b   1.000
_cell.length_c   1.000
_cell.angle_alpha   90.00
_cell.angle_beta   90.00
_cell.angle_gamma   90.00
#
_symmetry.space_group_name_H-M   'P 1'
#
loop_
_entity.id
_entity.type
_entity.pdbx_description
1 polymer ?
#
loop_
_entity_poly.entity_id
_entity_poly.type
_entity_poly.pdbx_seq_one_letter_code
_entity_poly.pdbx_strand_id
1 'polypeptide(L)'
;MVRLVPHRTMPYPVKEVRVLSRITTEAFNQRRKTIRNSLGNLFSVEVLTELGVDPAVRAENISVEQYCKMANWLSNNLPSKES
;
A
#
# COMPACT_ATOMS: atom_id res chain seq x y z
N MET A 1 3.57 -0.43 28.87
CA MET A 1 2.93 -1.72 28.51
C MET A 1 2.01 -1.46 27.34
N VAL A 2 2.17 -2.19 26.22
CA VAL A 2 1.32 -2.05 25.01
C VAL A 2 0.37 -3.25 24.95
N ARG A 3 -0.90 -3.00 24.63
CA ARG A 3 -1.92 -4.05 24.44
C ARG A 3 -2.37 -4.08 22.99
N LEU A 4 -2.16 -5.19 22.31
CA LEU A 4 -2.68 -5.44 20.97
C LEU A 4 -4.00 -6.20 21.09
N VAL A 5 -5.04 -5.72 20.41
CA VAL A 5 -6.35 -6.39 20.36
C VAL A 5 -6.70 -6.61 18.89
N PRO A 6 -6.96 -7.86 18.47
CA PRO A 6 -7.37 -8.13 17.11
C PRO A 6 -8.72 -7.45 16.83
N HIS A 7 -8.83 -6.78 15.69
CA HIS A 7 -10.09 -6.19 15.24
C HIS A 7 -11.06 -7.29 14.84
N ARG A 8 -12.26 -7.30 15.44
CA ARG A 8 -13.36 -8.21 15.06
C ARG A 8 -13.89 -7.90 13.65
N THR A 9 -13.97 -6.63 13.31
CA THR A 9 -14.31 -6.12 11.99
C THR A 9 -13.13 -5.30 11.50
N MET A 10 -12.47 -5.75 10.42
CA MET A 10 -11.35 -5.03 9.85
C MET A 10 -11.82 -3.67 9.32
N PRO A 11 -11.27 -2.54 9.81
CA PRO A 11 -11.68 -1.20 9.35
C PRO A 11 -11.32 -0.99 7.87
N TYR A 12 -10.23 -1.60 7.41
CA TYR A 12 -9.77 -1.52 6.03
C TYR A 12 -9.58 -2.96 5.49
N PRO A 13 -10.61 -3.54 4.85
CA PRO A 13 -10.49 -4.88 4.30
C PRO A 13 -9.48 -4.88 3.15
N VAL A 14 -8.54 -5.82 3.20
CA VAL A 14 -7.56 -6.03 2.13
C VAL A 14 -7.82 -7.40 1.53
N LYS A 15 -7.95 -7.47 0.20
CA LYS A 15 -8.17 -8.74 -0.52
C LYS A 15 -6.99 -9.69 -0.35
N GLU A 16 -5.78 -9.17 -0.52
CA GLU A 16 -4.54 -9.95 -0.50
C GLU A 16 -3.50 -9.30 0.44
N VAL A 17 -3.28 -9.92 1.60
CA VAL A 17 -2.31 -9.44 2.60
C VAL A 17 -0.88 -9.52 2.07
N ARG A 18 -0.59 -10.47 1.16
CA ARG A 18 0.73 -10.57 0.49
C ARG A 18 1.05 -9.33 -0.33
N VAL A 19 0.04 -8.80 -1.02
CA VAL A 19 0.19 -7.58 -1.83
C VAL A 19 0.45 -6.38 -0.92
N LEU A 20 -0.29 -6.27 0.19
CA LEU A 20 -0.05 -5.24 1.20
C LEU A 20 1.38 -5.32 1.75
N SER A 21 1.83 -6.52 2.15
CA SER A 21 3.18 -6.73 2.66
C SER A 21 4.22 -6.28 1.64
N ARG A 22 4.07 -6.68 0.36
CA ARG A 22 5.00 -6.30 -0.72
C ARG A 22 5.07 -4.79 -0.90
N ILE A 23 3.93 -4.09 -0.96
CA ILE A 23 3.90 -2.63 -1.12
C ILE A 23 4.58 -1.95 0.07
N THR A 24 4.28 -2.38 1.30
CA THR A 24 4.91 -1.80 2.49
C THR A 24 6.42 -2.06 2.51
N THR A 25 6.88 -3.26 2.11
CA THR A 25 8.31 -3.56 2.03
C THR A 25 9.03 -2.65 1.04
N GLU A 26 8.50 -2.47 -0.17
CA GLU A 26 9.11 -1.59 -1.18
C GLU A 26 9.10 -0.12 -0.73
N ALA A 27 7.98 0.35 -0.16
CA ALA A 27 7.86 1.71 0.35
C ALA A 27 8.85 1.98 1.50
N PHE A 28 8.97 1.06 2.47
CA PHE A 28 9.84 1.24 3.64
C PHE A 28 11.32 0.91 3.38
N ASN A 29 11.64 0.04 2.41
CA ASN A 29 13.02 -0.17 1.94
C ASN A 29 13.63 1.14 1.47
N GLN A 30 12.83 1.98 0.83
CA GLN A 30 13.22 3.30 0.37
C GLN A 30 12.54 4.41 1.18
N ARG A 31 12.40 4.27 2.51
CA ARG A 31 11.69 5.25 3.37
C ARG A 31 12.14 6.70 3.24
N ARG A 32 13.36 6.93 2.73
CA ARG A 32 13.92 8.27 2.50
C ARG A 32 13.67 8.87 1.12
N LYS A 33 13.02 8.13 0.22
CA LYS A 33 12.62 8.57 -1.12
C LYS A 33 11.12 8.85 -1.13
N THR A 34 10.70 9.62 -2.12
CA THR A 34 9.28 9.87 -2.38
C THR A 34 8.61 8.59 -2.87
N ILE A 35 7.31 8.48 -2.65
CA ILE A 35 6.55 7.29 -2.99
C ILE A 35 6.53 7.02 -4.49
N ARG A 36 6.59 8.07 -5.32
CA ARG A 36 6.86 7.93 -6.75
C ARG A 36 8.14 7.16 -7.06
N ASN A 37 9.20 7.35 -6.30
CA ASN A 37 10.48 6.68 -6.52
C ASN A 37 10.49 5.27 -5.92
N SER A 38 9.90 5.09 -4.73
CA SER A 38 9.83 3.80 -4.06
C SER A 38 8.87 2.83 -4.74
N LEU A 39 7.70 3.32 -5.16
CA LEU A 39 6.62 2.54 -5.74
C LEU A 39 6.48 2.73 -7.26
N GLY A 40 7.38 3.46 -7.92
CA GLY A 40 7.30 3.73 -9.37
C GLY A 40 7.36 2.48 -10.25
N ASN A 41 7.86 1.35 -9.71
CA ASN A 41 7.84 0.05 -10.40
C ASN A 41 6.47 -0.65 -10.32
N LEU A 42 5.60 -0.24 -9.39
CA LEU A 42 4.31 -0.89 -9.11
C LEU A 42 3.12 0.00 -9.48
N PHE A 43 3.26 1.32 -9.36
CA PHE A 43 2.19 2.28 -9.59
C PHE A 43 2.67 3.45 -10.45
N SER A 44 1.83 3.89 -11.39
CA SER A 44 2.03 5.17 -12.06
C SER A 44 1.66 6.33 -11.14
N VAL A 45 2.14 7.53 -11.48
CA VAL A 45 1.83 8.75 -10.73
C VAL A 45 0.34 9.09 -10.81
N GLU A 46 -0.31 8.82 -11.95
CA GLU A 46 -1.76 9.05 -12.08
C GLU A 46 -2.53 8.16 -11.12
N VAL A 47 -2.18 6.87 -11.03
CA VAL A 47 -2.86 5.92 -10.13
C VAL A 47 -2.69 6.32 -8.66
N LEU A 48 -1.49 6.75 -8.26
CA LEU A 48 -1.27 7.24 -6.89
C LEU A 48 -2.17 8.44 -6.59
N THR A 49 -2.27 9.38 -7.53
CA THR A 49 -3.10 10.57 -7.40
C THR A 49 -4.59 10.22 -7.35
N GLU A 50 -5.04 9.26 -8.18
CA GLU A 50 -6.41 8.74 -8.21
C GLU A 50 -6.79 8.07 -6.88
N LEU A 51 -5.84 7.37 -6.26
CA LEU A 51 -6.00 6.76 -4.93
C LEU A 51 -5.92 7.78 -3.77
N GLY A 52 -5.72 9.06 -4.08
CA GLY A 52 -5.58 10.13 -3.09
C GLY A 52 -4.25 10.07 -2.33
N VAL A 53 -3.20 9.53 -2.95
CA VAL A 53 -1.84 9.47 -2.41
C VAL A 53 -0.96 10.46 -3.17
N ASP A 54 -0.36 11.40 -2.45
CA ASP A 54 0.56 12.36 -3.05
C ASP A 54 1.89 11.65 -3.45
N PRO A 55 2.27 11.64 -4.73
CA PRO A 55 3.52 11.02 -5.20
C PRO A 55 4.79 11.63 -4.59
N ALA A 56 4.72 12.85 -4.07
CA ALA A 56 5.82 13.55 -3.41
C ALA A 56 5.98 13.19 -1.93
N VAL A 57 4.99 12.56 -1.30
CA VAL A 57 5.11 12.16 0.11
C VAL A 57 5.99 10.91 0.26
N ARG A 58 6.48 10.70 1.49
CA ARG A 58 7.33 9.56 1.88
C ARG A 58 6.46 8.44 2.43
N ALA A 59 7.01 7.23 2.49
CA ALA A 59 6.31 6.05 2.99
C ALA A 59 5.74 6.18 4.41
N GLU A 60 6.42 6.96 5.27
CA GLU A 60 5.99 7.23 6.64
C GLU A 60 4.81 8.21 6.75
N ASN A 61 4.55 9.01 5.71
CA ASN A 61 3.46 9.97 5.68
C ASN A 61 2.18 9.40 5.05
N ILE A 62 2.20 8.15 4.61
CA ILE A 62 1.04 7.46 4.06
C ILE A 62 0.29 6.75 5.18
N SER A 63 -1.03 6.94 5.21
CA SER A 63 -1.92 6.28 6.16
C SER A 63 -2.11 4.78 5.86
N VAL A 64 -2.47 4.01 6.88
CA VAL A 64 -2.79 2.58 6.73
C VAL A 64 -3.94 2.38 5.73
N GLU A 65 -4.95 3.26 5.75
CA GLU A 65 -6.06 3.23 4.80
C GLU A 65 -5.58 3.33 3.34
N GLN A 66 -4.66 4.26 3.06
CA GLN A 66 -4.10 4.45 1.73
C GLN A 66 -3.30 3.21 1.28
N TYR A 67 -2.52 2.60 2.17
CA TYR A 67 -1.85 1.33 1.85
C TYR A 67 -2.83 0.20 1.55
N CYS A 68 -3.92 0.09 2.31
CA CYS A 68 -4.98 -0.88 2.04
C CYS A 68 -5.65 -0.63 0.68
N LYS A 69 -5.93 0.64 0.32
CA LYS A 69 -6.47 1.02 -0.99
C LYS A 69 -5.52 0.66 -2.13
N MET A 70 -4.23 0.99 -2.01
CA MET A 70 -3.20 0.62 -2.98
C MET A 70 -3.10 -0.89 -3.16
N ALA A 71 -3.12 -1.65 -2.05
CA ALA A 71 -3.09 -3.12 -2.11
C ALA A 71 -4.33 -3.70 -2.81
N ASN A 72 -5.51 -3.16 -2.53
CA ASN A 72 -6.75 -3.60 -3.19
C ASN A 72 -6.76 -3.26 -4.67
N TRP A 73 -6.30 -2.06 -5.05
CA TRP A 73 -6.17 -1.67 -6.45
C TRP A 73 -5.20 -2.59 -7.19
N LEU A 74 -4.04 -2.86 -6.60
CA LEU A 74 -3.03 -3.73 -7.20
C LEU A 74 -3.52 -5.19 -7.30
N SER A 75 -4.27 -5.67 -6.31
CA SER A 75 -4.92 -6.98 -6.35
C SER A 75 -5.99 -7.11 -7.43
N ASN A 76 -6.65 -6.01 -7.83
CA ASN A 76 -7.62 -6.02 -8.92
C ASN A 76 -6.96 -5.92 -10.30
N ASN A 77 -5.79 -5.28 -10.37
CA ASN A 77 -5.06 -5.05 -11.62
C ASN A 77 -3.98 -6.10 -11.92
N LEU A 78 -3.55 -6.89 -10.93
CA LEU A 78 -2.77 -8.09 -11.20
C LEU A 78 -3.71 -9.20 -11.69
N PRO A 79 -3.60 -9.65 -12.95
CA PRO A 79 -4.26 -10.89 -13.34
C PRO A 79 -3.67 -12.03 -12.50
N SER A 80 -4.57 -12.86 -11.99
CA SER A 80 -4.34 -14.06 -11.20
C SER A 80 -3.05 -14.77 -11.56
N LYS A 81 -2.11 -14.88 -10.60
CA LYS A 81 -1.33 -16.11 -10.49
C LYS A 81 -2.12 -17.06 -9.59
N GLU A 82 -3.15 -17.66 -10.19
CA GLU A 82 -3.53 -19.02 -9.81
C GLU A 82 -2.35 -19.92 -10.18
N SER A 83 -1.80 -20.62 -9.19
CA SER A 83 -0.96 -21.81 -9.35
C SER A 83 -1.21 -22.69 -8.15
#